data_AF-A0A4R2JCB0-F1
#
_entry.id   AF-A0A4R2JCB0-F1
#
_cell.length_a   1.000
_cell.length_b   1.000
_cell.length_c   1.000
_cell.angle_alpha   90.00
_cell.angle_beta   90.00
_cell.angle_gamma   90.00
#
_symmetry.space_group_name_H-M   'P 1'
#
loop_
_entity.id
_entity.type
_entity.pdbx_description
1 polymer ?
#
loop_
_entity_poly.entity_id
_entity_poly.type
_entity_poly.pdbx_seq_one_letter_code
_entity_poly.pdbx_strand_id
1 'polypeptide(L)'
;MTKREREDITQRLAEDITSILDYLSRMLGAADDGSPNYMHDKAYQLTTSVWRLYRRMSGRSRWSKTLEPLRQDPTQVFDPARLRQLVTRQAQHYRAGRALYPAGGDHQAAARRAALESAATALRFGGPKGLDPAVADAIAGWLLARAEREGTPS
;
A
#
# COMPACT_ATOMS: atom_id res chain seq x y z
N MET A 1 11.85 -22.33 -10.79
CA MET A 1 11.58 -21.73 -9.47
C MET A 1 10.98 -22.78 -8.55
N THR A 2 11.64 -23.04 -7.42
CA THR A 2 11.29 -24.05 -6.42
C THR A 2 10.20 -23.57 -5.47
N LYS A 3 9.58 -24.49 -4.70
CA LYS A 3 8.62 -24.14 -3.64
C LYS A 3 9.23 -23.12 -2.66
N ARG A 4 10.49 -23.33 -2.24
CA ARG A 4 11.21 -22.45 -1.32
C ARG A 4 11.36 -21.03 -1.84
N GLU A 5 11.67 -20.87 -3.13
CA GLU A 5 11.78 -19.55 -3.77
C GLU A 5 10.42 -18.83 -3.85
N ARG A 6 9.32 -19.56 -4.08
CA ARG A 6 7.96 -19.01 -4.04
C ARG A 6 7.55 -18.54 -2.63
N GLU A 7 7.94 -19.29 -1.61
CA GLU A 7 7.67 -18.92 -0.22
C GLU A 7 8.46 -17.66 0.18
N ASP A 8 9.71 -17.58 -0.25
CA ASP A 8 10.59 -16.44 0.00
C ASP A 8 10.05 -15.16 -0.68
N ILE A 9 9.65 -15.23 -1.96
CA ILE A 9 9.07 -14.05 -2.62
C ILE A 9 7.75 -13.61 -1.98
N THR A 10 6.89 -14.55 -1.59
CA THR A 10 5.61 -14.25 -0.93
C THR A 10 5.85 -13.52 0.39
N GLN A 11 6.80 -14.00 1.19
CA GLN A 11 7.19 -13.39 2.45
C GLN A 11 7.75 -11.98 2.24
N ARG A 12 8.70 -11.83 1.31
CA ARG A 12 9.28 -10.52 0.99
C ARG A 12 8.19 -9.53 0.55
N LEU A 13 7.28 -9.93 -0.35
CA LEU A 13 6.16 -9.09 -0.78
C LEU A 13 5.29 -8.65 0.42
N ALA A 14 5.02 -9.54 1.36
CA ALA A 14 4.27 -9.20 2.57
C ALA A 14 4.99 -8.15 3.42
N GLU A 15 6.32 -8.24 3.55
CA GLU A 15 7.16 -7.28 4.29
C GLU A 15 7.17 -5.90 3.62
N ASP A 16 7.27 -5.84 2.29
CA ASP A 16 7.22 -4.59 1.55
C ASP A 16 5.86 -3.89 1.70
N ILE A 17 4.75 -4.65 1.58
CA ILE A 17 3.39 -4.12 1.76
C ILE A 17 3.21 -3.65 3.20
N THR A 18 3.65 -4.43 4.19
CA THR A 18 3.55 -4.06 5.60
C THR A 18 4.37 -2.80 5.93
N SER A 19 5.55 -2.65 5.32
CA SER A 19 6.36 -1.43 5.46
C SER A 19 5.64 -0.19 4.92
N ILE A 20 4.93 -0.33 3.79
CA ILE A 20 4.09 0.75 3.25
C ILE A 20 2.99 1.13 4.25
N LEU A 21 2.33 0.13 4.86
CA LEU A 21 1.27 0.35 5.84
C LEU A 21 1.79 1.01 7.14
N ASP A 22 3.01 0.68 7.59
CA ASP A 22 3.68 1.37 8.69
C ASP A 22 3.86 2.86 8.37
N TYR A 23 4.54 3.17 7.25
CA TYR A 23 4.82 4.56 6.90
C TYR A 23 3.56 5.38 6.64
N LEU A 24 2.53 4.81 6.02
CA LEU A 24 1.22 5.45 5.91
C LEU A 24 0.62 5.75 7.30
N SER A 25 0.70 4.80 8.24
CA SER A 25 0.19 5.01 9.60
C SER A 25 0.93 6.12 10.33
N ARG A 26 2.26 6.21 10.17
CA ARG A 26 3.07 7.28 10.75
C ARG A 26 2.78 8.64 10.11
N MET A 27 2.54 8.67 8.80
CA MET A 27 2.13 9.91 8.12
C MET A 27 0.76 10.40 8.59
N LEU A 28 -0.20 9.50 8.79
CA LEU A 28 -1.51 9.84 9.36
C LEU A 28 -1.35 10.41 10.79
N GLY A 29 -0.53 9.77 11.63
CA GLY A 29 -0.22 10.31 12.96
C GLY A 29 0.46 11.68 12.90
N ALA A 30 1.45 11.85 12.02
CA ALA A 30 2.13 13.14 11.83
C ALA A 30 1.19 14.26 11.36
N ALA A 31 0.18 13.92 10.54
CA ALA A 31 -0.84 14.87 10.09
C ALA A 31 -1.77 15.26 11.25
N ASP A 32 -2.21 14.29 12.05
CA ASP A 32 -3.02 14.53 13.26
C ASP A 32 -2.27 15.42 14.27
N ASP A 33 -0.96 15.20 14.43
CA ASP A 33 -0.08 15.94 15.34
C ASP A 33 0.41 17.29 14.77
N GLY A 34 -0.01 17.67 13.55
CA GLY A 34 0.43 18.91 12.89
C GLY A 34 1.95 19.00 12.67
N SER A 35 2.62 17.87 12.43
CA SER A 35 4.09 17.73 12.37
C SER A 35 4.61 17.54 10.93
N PRO A 36 4.73 18.62 10.13
CA PRO A 36 5.04 18.53 8.70
C PRO A 36 6.43 17.98 8.39
N ASN A 37 7.43 18.25 9.24
CA ASN A 37 8.80 17.73 9.05
C ASN A 37 8.85 16.21 9.21
N TYR A 38 8.12 15.68 10.20
CA TYR A 38 8.04 14.23 10.41
C TYR A 38 7.26 13.57 9.28
N MET A 39 6.18 14.20 8.81
CA MET A 39 5.44 13.75 7.64
C MET A 39 6.33 13.71 6.39
N HIS A 40 7.17 14.72 6.16
CA HIS A 40 8.11 14.75 5.03
C HIS A 40 9.14 13.60 5.11
N ASP A 41 9.74 13.36 6.27
CA ASP A 41 10.66 12.22 6.48
C ASP A 41 9.97 10.89 6.12
N LYS A 42 8.73 10.70 6.57
CA LYS A 42 7.98 9.46 6.28
C LYS A 42 7.51 9.35 4.84
N ALA A 43 7.26 10.46 4.14
CA ALA A 43 6.97 10.45 2.71
C ALA A 43 8.13 9.87 1.88
N TYR A 44 9.38 10.17 2.25
CA TYR A 44 10.55 9.58 1.59
C TYR A 44 10.64 8.07 1.84
N GLN A 45 10.43 7.62 3.07
CA GLN A 45 10.47 6.21 3.45
C GLN A 45 9.35 5.39 2.81
N LEU A 46 8.14 5.99 2.71
CA LEU A 46 7.01 5.45 1.98
C LEU A 46 7.37 5.29 0.50
N THR A 47 7.91 6.33 -0.13
CA THR A 47 8.32 6.31 -1.55
C THR A 47 9.34 5.21 -1.83
N THR A 48 10.39 5.10 -1.01
CA THR A 48 11.38 4.02 -1.13
C THR A 48 10.75 2.62 -1.00
N SER A 49 9.76 2.47 -0.13
CA SER A 49 9.06 1.19 0.06
C SER A 49 8.16 0.83 -1.12
N VAL A 50 7.43 1.80 -1.68
CA VAL A 50 6.66 1.63 -2.91
C VAL A 50 7.58 1.23 -4.07
N TRP A 51 8.75 1.84 -4.21
CA TRP A 51 9.73 1.46 -5.23
C TRP A 51 10.33 0.07 -5.02
N ARG A 52 10.54 -0.37 -3.78
CA ARG A 52 10.95 -1.76 -3.51
C ARG A 52 9.88 -2.76 -3.98
N LEU A 53 8.62 -2.51 -3.62
CA LEU A 53 7.50 -3.34 -4.04
C LEU A 53 7.37 -3.36 -5.57
N TYR A 54 7.42 -2.19 -6.21
CA TYR A 54 7.33 -2.06 -7.67
C TYR A 54 8.42 -2.86 -8.38
N ARG A 55 9.69 -2.72 -7.97
CA ARG A 55 10.80 -3.46 -8.58
C ARG A 55 10.65 -4.96 -8.40
N ARG A 56 10.18 -5.41 -7.24
CA ARG A 56 9.95 -6.83 -6.98
C ARG A 56 8.84 -7.40 -7.84
N MET A 57 7.74 -6.66 -8.02
CA MET A 57 6.63 -7.12 -8.84
C MET A 57 6.91 -7.02 -10.34
N SER A 58 7.67 -6.03 -10.80
CA SER A 58 7.95 -5.79 -12.22
C SER A 58 9.24 -6.44 -12.73
N GLY A 59 10.08 -6.99 -11.86
CA GLY A 59 11.40 -7.54 -12.21
C GLY A 59 12.41 -6.48 -12.68
N ARG A 60 12.03 -5.20 -12.75
CA ARG A 60 12.90 -4.12 -13.26
C ARG A 60 13.85 -3.64 -12.17
N SER A 61 15.14 -3.56 -12.48
CA SER A 61 16.14 -3.05 -11.53
C SER A 61 16.31 -1.53 -11.56
N ARG A 62 15.91 -0.88 -12.66
CA ARG A 62 16.24 0.52 -12.94
C ARG A 62 15.11 1.48 -12.55
N TRP A 63 15.49 2.58 -11.89
CA TRP A 63 14.61 3.71 -11.57
C TRP A 63 14.13 4.36 -12.87
N SER A 64 12.92 4.01 -13.31
CA SER A 64 12.23 4.82 -14.31
C SER A 64 11.76 6.09 -13.62
N LYS A 65 12.04 7.26 -14.22
CA LYS A 65 11.52 8.55 -13.71
C LYS A 65 10.00 8.65 -13.84
N THR A 66 9.40 7.79 -14.64
CA THR A 66 7.95 7.66 -14.80
C THR A 66 7.51 6.31 -14.24
N LEU A 67 6.52 6.34 -13.34
CA LEU A 67 5.78 5.14 -12.95
C LEU A 67 4.94 4.71 -14.15
N GLU A 68 5.49 3.83 -14.99
CA GLU A 68 4.67 3.11 -15.94
C GLU A 68 3.61 2.29 -15.19
N PRO A 69 2.45 2.00 -15.81
CA PRO A 69 1.48 1.07 -15.25
C PRO A 69 2.19 -0.22 -14.86
N LEU A 70 2.00 -0.66 -13.62
CA LEU A 70 2.63 -1.87 -13.11
C LEU A 70 2.29 -3.05 -14.02
N ARG A 71 3.28 -3.53 -14.77
CA ARG A 71 3.22 -4.82 -15.46
C ARG A 71 3.95 -5.82 -14.58
N GLN A 72 3.19 -6.76 -14.02
CA GLN A 72 3.76 -7.86 -13.24
C GLN A 72 4.71 -8.66 -14.15
N ASP A 73 5.92 -8.90 -13.67
CA ASP A 73 6.85 -9.82 -14.31
C ASP A 73 6.30 -11.24 -14.17
N PRO A 74 6.01 -11.93 -15.29
CA PRO A 74 5.39 -13.26 -15.26
C PRO A 74 6.28 -14.32 -14.62
N THR A 75 7.59 -14.04 -14.45
CA THR A 75 8.51 -14.93 -13.74
C THR A 75 8.37 -14.84 -12.22
N GLN A 76 7.77 -13.75 -11.71
CA GLN A 76 7.50 -13.55 -10.28
C GLN A 76 6.20 -14.27 -9.90
N VAL A 77 6.31 -15.55 -9.53
CA VAL A 77 5.19 -16.36 -9.04
C VAL A 77 5.18 -16.36 -7.51
N PHE A 78 4.08 -15.87 -6.93
CA PHE A 78 3.83 -15.90 -5.49
C PHE A 78 2.45 -16.50 -5.21
N ASP A 79 2.19 -16.85 -3.96
CA ASP A 79 0.88 -17.36 -3.52
C ASP A 79 0.01 -16.19 -3.01
N PRO A 80 -1.07 -15.81 -3.73
CA PRO A 80 -1.91 -14.68 -3.34
C PRO A 80 -2.65 -14.90 -2.01
N ALA A 81 -3.08 -16.13 -1.72
CA ALA A 81 -3.80 -16.44 -0.50
C ALA A 81 -2.88 -16.33 0.72
N ARG A 82 -1.68 -16.90 0.62
CA ARG A 82 -0.64 -16.77 1.65
C ARG A 82 -0.17 -15.33 1.81
N LEU A 83 0.02 -14.59 0.72
CA LEU A 83 0.38 -13.17 0.76
C LEU A 83 -0.67 -12.39 1.58
N ARG A 84 -1.96 -12.58 1.29
CA ARG A 84 -3.06 -11.94 2.02
C ARG A 84 -3.04 -12.29 3.51
N GLN A 85 -2.82 -13.55 3.87
CA GLN A 85 -2.73 -13.99 5.27
C GLN A 85 -1.57 -13.33 6.01
N LEU A 86 -0.38 -13.32 5.40
CA LEU A 86 0.81 -12.70 5.98
C LEU A 86 0.63 -11.21 6.19
N VAL A 87 0.16 -10.49 5.16
CA VAL A 87 -0.12 -9.05 5.26
C VAL A 87 -1.18 -8.80 6.32
N THR A 88 -2.29 -9.54 6.34
CA THR A 88 -3.34 -9.35 7.34
C THR A 88 -2.80 -9.52 8.76
N ARG A 89 -1.99 -10.54 9.01
CA ARG A 89 -1.37 -10.77 10.31
C ARG A 89 -0.44 -9.62 10.72
N GLN A 90 0.46 -9.21 9.83
CA GLN A 90 1.48 -8.21 10.12
C GLN A 90 0.91 -6.77 10.17
N ALA A 91 -0.11 -6.50 9.36
CA ALA A 91 -0.76 -5.19 9.24
C ALA A 91 -1.49 -4.76 10.52
N GLN A 92 -1.88 -5.69 11.40
CA GLN A 92 -2.63 -5.36 12.63
C GLN A 92 -1.89 -4.38 13.55
N HIS A 93 -0.56 -4.35 13.48
CA HIS A 93 0.26 -3.44 14.28
C HIS A 93 0.11 -1.96 13.87
N TYR A 94 -0.40 -1.68 12.66
CA TYR A 94 -0.41 -0.35 12.07
C TYR A 94 -1.86 0.14 11.86
N ARG A 95 -2.13 1.43 12.09
CA ARG A 95 -3.47 2.02 11.94
C ARG A 95 -4.02 1.84 10.52
N ALA A 96 -3.23 2.18 9.50
CA ALA A 96 -3.59 1.97 8.10
C ALA A 96 -3.71 0.48 7.77
N GLY A 97 -2.89 -0.36 8.41
CA GLY A 97 -2.96 -1.81 8.25
C GLY A 97 -4.26 -2.41 8.77
N ARG A 98 -4.71 -2.03 9.96
CA ARG A 98 -6.03 -2.44 10.51
C ARG A 98 -7.19 -1.98 9.63
N ALA A 99 -7.10 -0.77 9.08
CA ALA A 99 -8.13 -0.22 8.20
C ALA A 99 -8.21 -0.95 6.86
N LEU A 100 -7.08 -1.35 6.29
CA LEU A 100 -7.01 -1.97 4.96
C LEU A 100 -7.08 -3.50 4.98
N TYR A 101 -6.66 -4.12 6.09
CA TYR A 101 -6.61 -5.56 6.29
C TYR A 101 -7.14 -5.91 7.70
N PRO A 102 -8.43 -5.75 7.98
CA PRO A 102 -8.98 -6.06 9.30
C PRO A 102 -8.92 -7.56 9.60
N ALA A 103 -8.71 -7.91 10.88
CA ALA A 103 -8.61 -9.30 11.33
C ALA A 103 -9.96 -10.06 11.32
N GLY A 104 -11.09 -9.36 11.22
CA GLY A 104 -12.43 -9.94 11.09
C GLY A 104 -12.87 -9.99 9.62
N GLY A 105 -13.59 -11.06 9.24
CA GLY A 105 -14.16 -11.28 7.90
C GLY A 105 -15.11 -10.17 7.42
N ASP A 106 -15.87 -10.45 6.36
CA ASP A 106 -16.56 -9.48 5.47
C ASP A 106 -17.45 -8.40 6.10
N HIS A 107 -17.71 -8.43 7.40
CA HIS A 107 -18.44 -7.40 8.15
C HIS A 107 -17.77 -6.01 8.25
N GLN A 108 -16.62 -5.80 7.61
CA GLN A 108 -15.96 -4.48 7.55
C GLN A 108 -15.85 -3.88 6.15
N ALA A 109 -16.49 -4.45 5.13
CA ALA A 109 -16.43 -3.92 3.76
C ALA A 109 -16.81 -2.42 3.67
N ALA A 110 -17.85 -2.00 4.39
CA ALA A 110 -18.28 -0.61 4.46
C ALA A 110 -17.25 0.30 5.16
N ALA A 111 -16.66 -0.16 6.26
CA ALA A 111 -15.62 0.60 6.97
C ALA A 111 -14.32 0.71 6.15
N ARG A 112 -13.95 -0.36 5.42
CA ARG A 112 -12.82 -0.37 4.49
C ARG A 112 -13.04 0.62 3.34
N ARG A 113 -14.22 0.59 2.74
CA ARG A 113 -14.63 1.52 1.68
C ARG A 113 -14.51 2.97 2.16
N ALA A 114 -15.10 3.30 3.31
CA ALA A 114 -15.05 4.64 3.87
C ALA A 114 -13.61 5.11 4.19
N ALA A 115 -12.76 4.23 4.72
CA ALA A 115 -11.36 4.55 4.99
C ALA A 115 -10.57 4.82 3.71
N LEU A 116 -10.79 4.02 2.66
CA LEU A 116 -10.15 4.19 1.35
C LEU A 116 -10.58 5.50 0.67
N GLU A 117 -11.89 5.80 0.67
CA GLU A 117 -12.45 7.04 0.11
C GLU A 117 -11.94 8.29 0.87
N SER A 118 -11.86 8.22 2.20
CA SER A 118 -11.31 9.30 3.02
C SER A 118 -9.82 9.54 2.73
N ALA A 119 -9.02 8.48 2.58
CA ALA A 119 -7.60 8.60 2.26
C ALA A 119 -7.37 9.16 0.85
N ALA A 120 -8.18 8.76 -0.13
CA ALA A 120 -8.13 9.30 -1.49
C ALA A 120 -8.47 10.81 -1.52
N THR A 121 -9.49 11.21 -0.76
CA THR A 121 -9.88 12.62 -0.60
C THR A 121 -8.75 13.43 0.04
N ALA A 122 -8.15 12.92 1.11
CA ALA A 122 -7.03 13.58 1.78
C ALA A 122 -5.82 13.78 0.84
N LEU A 123 -5.51 12.79 0.00
CA LEU A 123 -4.43 12.91 -0.98
C LEU A 123 -4.72 13.95 -2.08
N ARG A 124 -5.98 14.09 -2.51
CA ARG A 124 -6.38 15.05 -3.56
C ARG A 124 -6.46 16.50 -3.09
N PHE A 125 -6.94 16.73 -1.88
CA PHE A 125 -7.28 18.08 -1.40
C PHE A 125 -6.37 18.60 -0.29
N GLY A 126 -5.51 17.75 0.28
CA GLY A 126 -4.63 18.10 1.39
C GLY A 126 -3.34 17.28 1.42
N GLY A 127 -2.91 16.77 0.26
CA GLY A 127 -1.76 15.88 0.16
C GLY A 127 -0.51 16.48 0.83
N PRO A 128 0.38 15.63 1.38
CA PRO A 128 1.58 16.09 2.06
C PRO A 128 2.39 17.03 1.16
N LYS A 129 2.73 18.22 1.67
CA LYS A 129 3.57 19.19 0.95
C LYS A 129 4.85 18.50 0.47
N GLY A 130 5.08 18.51 -0.84
CA GLY A 130 6.24 17.89 -1.48
C GLY A 130 5.98 16.53 -2.15
N LEU A 131 4.78 15.95 -2.00
CA LEU A 131 4.37 14.82 -2.83
C LEU A 131 4.00 15.33 -4.22
N ASP A 132 4.57 14.69 -5.25
CA ASP A 132 4.24 15.00 -6.64
C ASP A 132 2.72 14.84 -6.87
N PRO A 133 2.02 15.87 -7.40
CA PRO A 133 0.58 15.81 -7.61
C PRO A 133 0.11 14.62 -8.44
N ALA A 134 0.87 14.20 -9.46
CA ALA A 134 0.53 13.05 -10.28
C ALA A 134 0.66 11.73 -9.51
N VAL A 135 1.63 11.66 -8.58
CA VAL A 135 1.77 10.50 -7.67
C VAL A 135 0.62 10.48 -6.66
N ALA A 136 0.27 11.64 -6.08
CA ALA A 136 -0.86 11.75 -5.18
C ALA A 136 -2.17 11.31 -5.85
N ASP A 137 -2.40 11.76 -7.11
CA ASP A 137 -3.58 11.39 -7.89
C ASP A 137 -3.60 9.90 -8.27
N ALA A 138 -2.45 9.31 -8.63
CA ALA A 138 -2.36 7.89 -8.93
C ALA A 138 -2.69 7.02 -7.70
N ILE A 139 -2.20 7.42 -6.52
CA ILE A 139 -2.51 6.73 -5.26
C ILE A 139 -4.00 6.91 -4.93
N ALA A 140 -4.54 8.12 -5.05
CA ALA A 140 -5.96 8.40 -4.81
C ALA A 140 -6.87 7.59 -5.74
N GLY A 141 -6.55 7.52 -7.04
CA GLY A 141 -7.29 6.73 -8.02
C GLY A 141 -7.25 5.23 -7.71
N TRP A 142 -6.10 4.70 -7.29
CA TRP A 142 -5.99 3.30 -6.87
C TRP A 142 -6.83 2.99 -5.62
N LEU A 143 -6.83 3.89 -4.62
CA LEU A 143 -7.62 3.75 -3.40
C LEU A 143 -9.12 3.72 -3.71
N LEU A 144 -9.61 4.61 -4.59
CA LEU A 144 -11.00 4.64 -5.03
C LEU A 144 -11.39 3.36 -5.79
N ALA A 145 -10.58 2.93 -6.76
CA ALA A 145 -10.82 1.68 -7.49
C ALA A 145 -10.78 0.43 -6.57
N ARG A 146 -10.07 0.49 -5.45
CA ARG A 146 -10.09 -0.56 -4.42
C ARG A 146 -11.37 -0.49 -3.61
N ALA A 147 -11.82 0.71 -3.24
CA ALA A 147 -13.04 0.95 -2.47
C ALA A 147 -14.29 0.45 -3.21
N GLU A 148 -14.36 0.67 -4.52
CA GLU A 148 -15.44 0.18 -5.38
C GLU A 148 -15.54 -1.35 -5.38
N ARG A 149 -14.39 -2.05 -5.44
CA ARG A 149 -14.34 -3.51 -5.44
C ARG A 149 -14.73 -4.16 -4.11
N GLU A 150 -14.66 -3.43 -3.00
CA GLU A 150 -15.14 -3.90 -1.70
C GLU A 150 -16.66 -3.73 -1.56
N GLY A 151 -17.32 -2.97 -2.44
CA GLY A 151 -18.76 -2.70 -2.41
C GLY A 151 -19.63 -3.58 -3.32
N THR A 152 -19.02 -4.40 -4.19
CA THR A 152 -19.77 -5.29 -5.09
C THR A 152 -19.98 -6.65 -4.38
N PRO A 153 -21.20 -6.99 -3.93
CA PRO A 153 -21.45 -8.34 -3.42
C PRO A 153 -21.21 -9.35 -4.56
N SER A 154 -20.44 -10.40 -4.26
CA SER A 154 -20.29 -11.57 -5.13
C SER A 154 -21.53 -12.45 -5.11
#